data_AF-A0A9P5NEA1-F1
#
_entry.id   AF-A0A9P5NEA1-F1
#
_cell.length_a   1.000
_cell.length_b   1.000
_cell.length_c   1.000
_cell.angle_alpha   90.00
_cell.angle_beta   90.00
_cell.angle_gamma   90.00
#
_symmetry.space_group_name_H-M   'P 1'
#
loop_
_entity.id
_entity.type
_entity.pdbx_description
1 polymer ?
#
loop_
_entity_poly.entity_id
_entity_poly.type
_entity_poly.pdbx_seq_one_letter_code
_entity_poly.pdbx_strand_id
1 'polypeptide(L)' 'MAKFYILSAILLLVAHGLAVPTPEDDIVYHCANGVDTCPSSEWTCCGPILQGVGGTCMKLKPGEVCAL' A
#
# COMPACT_ATOMS: atom_id res chain seq x y z
N MET A 1 -19.33 42.31 15.68
CA MET A 1 -19.62 40.95 16.19
C MET A 1 -19.99 39.96 15.08
N ALA A 2 -20.92 40.26 14.17
CA ALA A 2 -21.30 39.36 13.06
C ALA A 2 -20.15 38.92 12.11
N LYS A 3 -19.12 39.76 11.95
CA LYS A 3 -18.03 39.56 10.97
C LYS A 3 -17.09 38.40 11.32
N PHE A 4 -16.94 38.07 12.61
CA PHE A 4 -16.12 36.94 13.06
C PHE A 4 -16.79 35.58 12.84
N TYR A 5 -18.12 35.51 12.97
CA TYR A 5 -18.87 34.27 12.78
C TYR A 5 -18.86 33.78 11.33
N ILE A 6 -18.80 34.69 10.36
CA ILE A 6 -18.75 34.35 8.93
C ILE A 6 -17.41 33.69 8.58
N LEU A 7 -16.30 34.16 9.15
CA LEU A 7 -14.96 33.58 8.95
C LEU A 7 -14.85 32.16 9.53
N SER A 8 -15.42 31.93 10.72
CA SER A 8 -15.46 30.58 11.31
C SER A 8 -16.34 29.61 10.53
N ALA A 9 -17.44 30.07 9.94
CA ALA A 9 -18.31 29.23 9.12
C ALA A 9 -17.60 28.75 7.85
N ILE A 10 -16.85 29.63 7.18
CA ILE A 10 -16.12 29.27 5.94
C ILE A 10 -15.03 28.23 6.22
N LEU A 11 -14.33 28.34 7.35
CA LEU A 11 -13.25 27.40 7.70
C LEU A 11 -13.75 25.96 7.92
N LEU A 12 -14.97 25.79 8.46
CA LEU A 12 -15.57 24.48 8.70
C LEU A 12 -15.98 23.76 7.40
N LEU A 13 -16.32 24.50 6.33
CA LEU A 13 -16.71 23.89 5.06
C LEU A 13 -15.51 23.35 4.27
N VAL A 14 -14.31 23.92 4.41
CA VAL A 14 -13.13 23.50 3.64
C VAL A 14 -12.49 22.21 4.19
N ALA A 15 -12.69 21.89 5.47
CA ALA A 15 -12.09 20.71 6.12
C ALA A 15 -12.63 19.36 5.60
N HIS A 16 -13.82 19.34 5.00
CA HIS A 16 -14.47 18.09 4.56
C HIS A 16 -14.07 17.64 3.14
N GLY A 17 -13.28 18.44 2.42
CA GLY A 17 -12.97 18.19 1.00
C GLY A 17 -11.69 17.40 0.71
N LEU A 18 -10.86 17.09 1.71
CA LEU A 18 -9.50 16.57 1.48
C LEU A 18 -9.27 15.12 1.96
N ALA A 19 -10.30 14.43 2.44
CA ALA A 19 -10.21 13.04 2.89
C ALA A 19 -10.87 12.08 1.88
N VAL A 20 -10.55 12.21 0.59
CA VAL A 20 -10.94 11.19 -0.40
C VAL A 20 -9.98 10.01 -0.23
N PRO A 21 -10.46 8.80 0.12
CA PRO A 21 -9.60 7.62 0.14
C PRO A 21 -9.03 7.42 -1.26
N THR A 22 -7.71 7.35 -1.36
CA THR A 22 -7.05 6.92 -2.58
C THR A 22 -7.44 5.47 -2.85
N PRO A 23 -7.78 5.08 -4.09
CA PRO A 23 -7.99 3.67 -4.40
C PRO A 23 -6.76 2.87 -3.96
N GLU A 24 -6.97 1.81 -3.19
CA GLU A 24 -5.94 0.85 -2.80
C GLU A 24 -5.60 -0.01 -4.02
N ASP A 25 -4.90 0.57 -4.98
CA ASP A 25 -4.31 -0.17 -6.09
C ASP A 25 -3.03 -0.84 -5.59
N ASP A 26 -3.17 -2.06 -5.06
CA ASP A 26 -2.37 -3.22 -5.47
C ASP A 26 -2.53 -4.35 -4.43
N ILE A 27 -3.09 -5.49 -4.86
CA ILE A 27 -3.11 -6.72 -4.03
C ILE A 27 -1.65 -7.15 -3.80
N VAL A 28 -1.20 -7.06 -2.55
CA VAL A 28 0.14 -7.54 -2.16
C VAL A 28 0.08 -9.04 -1.89
N TYR A 29 0.83 -9.82 -2.66
CA TYR A 29 0.94 -11.27 -2.46
C TYR A 29 2.16 -11.61 -1.60
N HIS A 30 1.94 -12.40 -0.56
CA HIS A 30 2.99 -12.90 0.33
C HIS A 30 3.41 -14.32 -0.04
N CYS A 31 4.60 -14.73 0.41
CA CYS A 31 5.17 -16.04 0.12
C CYS A 31 6.13 -16.49 1.23
N ALA A 32 6.40 -17.79 1.33
CA ALA A 32 7.39 -18.36 2.26
C ALA A 32 7.15 -18.06 3.75
N ASN A 33 5.88 -17.85 4.15
CA ASN A 33 5.45 -17.73 5.55
C ASN A 33 4.96 -19.07 6.14
N GLY A 34 5.17 -20.18 5.43
CA GLY A 34 4.78 -21.53 5.84
C GLY A 34 3.48 -22.03 5.21
N VAL A 35 2.69 -21.16 4.59
CA VAL A 35 1.43 -21.52 3.92
C VAL A 35 1.30 -20.92 2.51
N ASP A 36 1.87 -19.74 2.28
CA ASP A 36 1.67 -19.00 1.04
C ASP A 36 2.78 -19.24 0.00
N THR A 37 2.34 -19.32 -1.26
CA THR A 37 3.19 -19.41 -2.46
C THR A 37 2.78 -18.36 -3.48
N CYS A 38 3.72 -17.91 -4.29
CA CYS A 38 3.43 -16.93 -5.33
C CYS A 38 2.44 -17.46 -6.39
N PRO A 39 1.60 -16.57 -6.97
CA PRO A 39 0.44 -16.98 -7.76
C PRO A 39 0.79 -17.63 -9.11
N SER A 40 1.98 -17.40 -9.66
CA SER A 40 2.47 -18.11 -10.85
C SER A 40 4.00 -18.19 -10.87
N SER A 41 4.55 -18.99 -11.78
CA SER A 41 6.00 -19.15 -11.98
C SER A 41 6.71 -17.91 -12.52
N GLU A 42 5.97 -16.88 -12.94
CA GLU A 42 6.52 -15.59 -13.36
C GLU A 42 6.83 -14.65 -12.18
N TRP A 43 6.36 -15.01 -10.98
CA TRP A 43 6.60 -14.26 -9.77
C TRP A 43 7.75 -14.88 -8.98
N THR A 44 8.57 -14.01 -8.41
CA THR A 44 9.68 -14.36 -7.54
C THR A 44 9.38 -13.89 -6.12
N CYS A 45 9.59 -14.75 -5.14
CA CYS A 45 9.47 -14.39 -3.74
C CYS A 45 10.68 -13.55 -3.32
N CYS A 46 10.49 -12.25 -3.05
CA CYS A 46 11.54 -11.29 -2.73
C CYS A 46 11.41 -10.75 -1.29
N GLY A 47 12.51 -10.20 -0.76
CA GLY A 47 12.61 -9.62 0.57
C GLY A 47 13.24 -10.56 1.59
N PRO A 48 13.47 -10.08 2.83
CA PRO A 48 13.99 -10.92 3.88
C PRO A 48 12.96 -11.99 4.24
N ILE A 49 13.28 -13.26 3.99
CA ILE A 49 12.39 -14.38 4.30
C ILE A 49 12.51 -14.70 5.79
N LEU A 50 11.68 -14.02 6.59
CA LEU A 50 11.61 -14.23 8.04
C LEU A 50 10.58 -15.31 8.37
N GLN A 51 10.92 -16.21 9.28
CA GLN A 51 10.03 -17.30 9.71
C GLN A 51 8.72 -16.73 10.27
N GLY A 52 7.59 -17.15 9.69
CA GLY A 52 6.24 -16.70 10.08
C GLY A 52 5.78 -15.37 9.49
N VAL A 53 6.65 -14.63 8.79
CA VAL A 53 6.28 -13.39 8.06
C VAL A 53 6.36 -13.61 6.55
N GLY A 54 7.41 -14.29 6.08
CA GLY A 54 7.64 -14.53 4.65
C GLY A 54 8.11 -13.28 3.90
N GLY A 55 8.17 -13.40 2.57
CA GLY A 55 8.50 -12.31 1.64
C GLY A 55 7.28 -11.81 0.88
N THR A 56 7.55 -11.04 -0.17
CA THR A 56 6.55 -10.50 -1.10
C THR A 56 6.82 -11.02 -2.51
N CYS A 57 5.77 -11.46 -3.19
CA CYS A 57 5.87 -11.87 -4.58
C CYS A 57 6.06 -10.65 -5.48
N MET A 58 7.08 -10.68 -6.33
CA MET A 58 7.37 -9.64 -7.31
C MET A 58 7.54 -10.25 -8.71
N LYS A 59 7.00 -9.58 -9.74
CA LYS A 59 7.32 -9.91 -11.13
C LYS A 59 8.61 -9.20 -11.52
N LEU A 60 9.68 -9.97 -11.69
CA LEU A 60 10.98 -9.45 -12.11
C LEU A 60 11.03 -9.31 -13.63
N LYS A 61 11.65 -8.23 -14.11
CA LYS A 61 11.99 -8.09 -15.54
C LYS A 61 13.23 -8.93 -15.86
N PRO A 62 13.48 -9.24 -17.15
CA PRO A 62 14.71 -9.92 -17.55
C PRO A 62 15.96 -9.20 -17.03
N GLY A 63 16.75 -9.89 -16.21
CA GLY A 63 17.98 -9.35 -15.62
C GLY A 63 17.81 -8.70 -14.24
N GLU A 64 16.58 -8.56 -13.73
CA GLU A 64 16.35 -8.14 -12.34
C GLU A 64 16.48 -9.35 -11.40
N VAL A 65 17.03 -9.10 -10.21
CA VAL A 65 17.10 -10.06 -9.11
C VAL A 65 16.59 -9.38 -7.85
N CYS A 66 16.03 -10.15 -6.92
CA CYS A 66 15.68 -9.60 -5.60
C CYS A 66 16.96 -9.15 -4.88
N ALA A 67 16.95 -7.96 -4.29
CA ALA A 67 17.92 -7.63 -3.25
C ALA A 67 17.55 -8.47 -2.00
N LEU A 68 18.46 -9.35 -1.60
CA LEU A 68 18.33 -10.21 -0.42
C LEU A 68 18.55 -9.41 0.87
#